data_AF-A0A813K300-F1
#
_entry.id   AF-A0A813K300-F1
#
_cell.length_a   1.000
_cell.length_b   1.000
_cell.length_c   1.000
_cell.angle_alpha   90.00
_cell.angle_beta   90.00
_cell.angle_gamma   90.00
#
_symmetry.space_group_name_H-M   'P 1'
#
loop_
_entity.id
_entity.type
_entity.pdbx_description
1 polymer ?
#
loop_
_entity_poly.entity_id
_entity_poly.type
_entity_poly.pdbx_seq_one_letter_code
_entity_poly.pdbx_strand_id
1 'polypeptide(L)'
;MGKGMAGRGKWFTYRHALDCLLVLTCPLAVATYLWLQLEDLTGGNFEDSAPRFAALAPLLKETSLFPTENLERAGCHLNASTPPLMIVDNFFATADAEEIREKIMSSWAQGVDNFQLYDDGWYVSKRSSGGYVAASGPSHQVTESQDLVHRPVSLQARFSDLVGDAVEAGTSWDEAGDRWNGALHVKVKQSSSTAIHSHFHEDDVDCGWVGLVYLTHHAPAGLGTSFWMEARSKVAVKPRGRFFYDSAEGFQKLLVIEPVFNRLVLHRADLLHSGSPGLGAQMSEEPRLFATYFFNVKSHR
;
A
#
# COMPACT_ATOMS: atom_id res chain seq x y z
N MET A 1 -9.83 -55.05 -53.66
CA MET A 1 -8.36 -54.87 -53.79
C MET A 1 -8.06 -53.40 -53.58
N GLY A 2 -7.35 -52.89 -52.57
CA GLY A 2 -6.71 -53.45 -51.38
C GLY A 2 -6.14 -52.29 -50.53
N LYS A 3 -5.83 -52.59 -49.25
CA LYS A 3 -4.99 -51.86 -48.27
C LYS A 3 -5.46 -50.43 -47.90
N GLY A 4 -5.91 -50.09 -46.68
CA GLY A 4 -5.67 -50.67 -45.35
C GLY A 4 -4.44 -50.04 -44.69
N MET A 5 -4.60 -48.95 -43.93
CA MET A 5 -3.71 -48.56 -42.83
C MET A 5 -4.42 -47.63 -41.84
N ALA A 6 -4.54 -48.12 -40.60
CA ALA A 6 -4.98 -47.38 -39.43
C ALA A 6 -3.82 -46.52 -38.89
N GLY A 7 -4.09 -45.22 -38.67
CA GLY A 7 -3.18 -44.26 -38.05
C GLY A 7 -3.54 -44.03 -36.58
N ARG A 8 -2.59 -44.29 -35.69
CA ARG A 8 -2.73 -44.35 -34.24
C ARG A 8 -2.88 -42.96 -33.62
N GLY A 9 -3.67 -42.89 -32.54
CA GLY A 9 -3.79 -41.72 -31.69
C GLY A 9 -2.49 -41.34 -30.98
N LYS A 10 -2.33 -40.04 -30.73
CA LYS A 10 -1.32 -39.51 -29.81
C LYS A 10 -2.02 -39.04 -28.54
N TRP A 11 -1.87 -39.85 -27.50
CA TRP A 11 -2.04 -39.44 -26.12
C TRP A 11 -0.81 -38.59 -25.75
N PHE A 12 -1.02 -37.33 -25.38
CA PHE A 12 0.00 -36.56 -24.67
C PHE A 12 -0.06 -37.01 -23.20
N THR A 13 0.93 -37.79 -22.79
CA THR A 13 1.10 -38.20 -21.39
C THR A 13 1.63 -37.02 -20.58
N TYR A 14 0.82 -36.53 -19.64
CA TYR A 14 1.26 -35.74 -18.49
C TYR A 14 2.26 -36.56 -17.68
N ARG A 15 3.54 -36.18 -17.72
CA ARG A 15 4.57 -36.80 -16.86
C ARG A 15 5.60 -35.80 -16.31
N HIS A 16 5.15 -34.57 -16.04
CA HIS A 16 5.91 -33.55 -15.28
C HIS A 16 5.10 -32.89 -14.15
N ALA A 17 4.02 -33.53 -13.68
CA ALA A 17 3.18 -33.00 -12.60
C ALA A 17 3.41 -33.68 -11.23
N LEU A 18 4.36 -34.61 -11.12
CA LEU A 18 4.57 -35.40 -9.89
C LEU A 18 5.83 -35.06 -9.09
N ASP A 19 6.68 -34.16 -9.60
CA ASP A 19 7.87 -33.68 -8.87
C ASP A 19 7.62 -32.36 -8.10
N CYS A 20 6.41 -31.79 -8.16
CA CYS A 20 5.99 -30.65 -7.32
C CYS A 20 5.19 -31.07 -6.07
N LEU A 21 5.05 -32.38 -5.82
CA LEU A 21 4.25 -32.92 -4.70
C LEU A 21 5.06 -33.16 -3.41
N LEU A 22 6.20 -32.47 -3.26
CA LEU A 22 7.01 -32.50 -2.05
C LEU A 22 7.65 -31.12 -1.86
N VAL A 23 6.84 -30.13 -1.44
CA VAL A 23 7.12 -29.06 -0.45
C VAL A 23 5.86 -28.18 -0.42
N LEU A 24 4.81 -28.63 0.27
CA LEU A 24 3.70 -27.77 0.69
C LEU A 24 3.78 -27.58 2.20
N THR A 25 4.84 -26.90 2.63
CA THR A 25 4.96 -26.31 3.98
C THR A 25 5.08 -24.79 3.94
N CYS A 26 5.00 -24.20 2.73
CA CYS A 26 5.07 -22.76 2.54
C CYS A 26 3.66 -22.20 2.26
N PRO A 27 3.09 -21.38 3.16
CA PRO A 27 1.77 -20.77 2.97
C PRO A 27 1.65 -19.95 1.68
N LEU A 28 2.77 -19.42 1.18
CA LEU A 28 2.83 -18.71 -0.10
C LEU A 28 2.41 -19.59 -1.28
N ALA A 29 2.80 -20.87 -1.28
CA ALA A 29 2.48 -21.79 -2.37
C ALA A 29 0.98 -22.12 -2.42
N VAL A 30 0.32 -22.17 -1.26
CA VAL A 30 -1.13 -22.44 -1.16
C VAL A 30 -1.94 -21.22 -1.61
N ALA A 31 -1.55 -20.02 -1.19
CA ALA A 31 -2.23 -18.78 -1.60
C ALA A 31 -2.08 -18.50 -3.10
N THR A 32 -0.89 -18.69 -3.67
CA THR A 32 -0.65 -18.52 -5.11
C THR A 32 -1.35 -19.60 -5.94
N TYR A 33 -1.42 -20.85 -5.46
CA TYR A 33 -2.17 -21.92 -6.12
C TYR A 33 -3.68 -21.63 -6.14
N LEU A 34 -4.23 -21.12 -5.03
CA LEU A 34 -5.65 -20.72 -4.96
C LEU A 34 -5.95 -19.50 -5.84
N TRP A 35 -5.03 -18.54 -5.92
CA TRP A 35 -5.15 -17.38 -6.83
C TRP A 35 -5.22 -17.79 -8.30
N LEU A 36 -4.28 -18.64 -8.75
CA LEU A 36 -4.23 -19.11 -10.14
C LEU A 36 -5.45 -19.96 -10.53
N GLN A 37 -6.01 -20.74 -9.60
CA GLN A 37 -7.24 -21.51 -9.85
C GLN A 37 -8.48 -20.61 -9.96
N LEU A 38 -8.48 -19.42 -9.36
CA LEU A 38 -9.62 -18.49 -9.40
C LEU A 38 -9.66 -17.65 -10.68
N GLU A 39 -8.51 -17.30 -11.26
CA GLU A 39 -8.45 -16.62 -12.56
C GLU A 39 -9.00 -17.50 -13.71
N ASP A 40 -8.64 -18.78 -13.73
CA ASP A 40 -9.11 -19.73 -14.76
C ASP A 40 -10.61 -20.04 -14.67
N LEU A 41 -11.22 -19.90 -13.48
CA LEU A 41 -12.62 -20.29 -13.24
C LEU A 41 -13.63 -19.13 -13.37
N THR A 42 -13.18 -17.88 -13.31
CA THR A 42 -14.09 -16.72 -13.21
C THR A 42 -14.27 -15.92 -14.48
N GLY A 43 -13.44 -16.15 -15.52
CA GLY A 43 -13.59 -15.48 -16.81
C GLY A 43 -13.61 -13.94 -16.73
N GLY A 44 -13.08 -13.36 -15.65
CA GLY A 44 -12.90 -11.92 -15.47
C GLY A 44 -14.08 -11.11 -14.91
N ASN A 45 -15.18 -11.71 -14.42
CA ASN A 45 -16.29 -10.92 -13.87
C ASN A 45 -16.22 -10.79 -12.32
N PHE A 46 -15.96 -9.58 -11.85
CA PHE A 46 -15.54 -9.28 -10.47
C PHE A 46 -16.69 -9.23 -9.45
N GLU A 47 -17.92 -8.90 -9.87
CA GLU A 47 -19.06 -8.69 -8.97
C GLU A 47 -19.53 -9.96 -8.22
N ASP A 48 -19.24 -11.16 -8.73
CA ASP A 48 -19.62 -12.45 -8.09
C ASP A 48 -18.57 -12.99 -7.10
N SER A 49 -17.45 -12.27 -6.90
CA SER A 49 -16.32 -12.77 -6.11
C SER A 49 -16.44 -12.52 -4.60
N ALA A 50 -17.23 -11.54 -4.16
CA ALA A 50 -17.32 -11.11 -2.76
C ALA A 50 -17.71 -12.22 -1.75
N PRO A 51 -18.69 -13.11 -2.02
CA PRO A 51 -19.02 -14.22 -1.11
C PRO A 51 -17.91 -15.27 -1.01
N ARG A 52 -17.02 -15.36 -2.01
CA ARG A 52 -15.94 -16.36 -2.08
C ARG A 52 -14.68 -15.89 -1.33
N PHE A 53 -14.43 -14.58 -1.28
CA PHE A 53 -13.42 -14.00 -0.37
C PHE A 53 -13.77 -14.24 1.11
N ALA A 54 -15.06 -14.19 1.47
CA ALA A 54 -15.52 -14.50 2.83
C ALA A 54 -15.21 -15.97 3.23
N ALA A 55 -15.17 -16.90 2.27
CA ALA A 55 -14.80 -18.30 2.52
C ALA A 55 -13.29 -18.54 2.67
N LEU A 56 -12.44 -17.62 2.18
CA LEU A 56 -10.97 -17.69 2.31
C LEU A 56 -10.45 -17.01 3.58
N ALA A 57 -11.25 -16.15 4.21
CA ALA A 57 -10.90 -15.45 5.45
C ALA A 57 -10.44 -16.38 6.60
N PRO A 58 -11.02 -17.60 6.82
CA PRO A 58 -10.52 -18.54 7.81
C PRO A 58 -9.14 -19.12 7.48
N LEU A 59 -8.85 -19.36 6.19
CA LEU A 59 -7.55 -19.87 5.72
C LEU A 59 -6.46 -18.81 5.90
N LEU A 60 -6.76 -17.54 5.58
CA LEU A 60 -5.85 -16.41 5.82
C LEU A 60 -5.62 -16.14 7.32
N LYS A 61 -6.56 -16.51 8.20
CA LYS A 61 -6.39 -16.45 9.66
C LYS A 61 -5.35 -17.45 10.16
N GLU A 62 -5.33 -18.68 9.64
CA GLU A 62 -4.34 -19.70 10.03
C GLU A 62 -2.98 -19.50 9.35
N THR A 63 -2.94 -18.87 8.17
CA THR A 63 -1.71 -18.53 7.44
C THR A 63 -1.30 -17.07 7.57
N SER A 64 -1.79 -16.37 8.59
CA SER A 64 -1.57 -14.93 8.72
C SER A 64 -0.08 -14.63 8.67
N LEU A 65 0.36 -13.89 7.63
CA LEU A 65 1.72 -13.35 7.52
C LEU A 65 2.10 -12.51 8.76
N PHE A 66 1.09 -12.11 9.54
CA PHE A 66 1.21 -11.34 10.77
C PHE A 66 0.63 -12.16 11.94
N PRO A 67 1.47 -12.82 12.76
CA PRO A 67 0.99 -13.60 13.90
C PRO A 67 0.05 -12.75 14.78
N THR A 68 -1.14 -13.25 15.09
CA THR A 68 -2.16 -12.52 15.89
C THR A 68 -1.65 -12.12 17.26
N GLU A 69 -0.78 -12.92 17.86
CA GLU A 69 -0.07 -12.61 19.12
C GLU A 69 0.77 -11.33 19.07
N ASN A 70 1.25 -10.92 17.89
CA ASN A 70 1.97 -9.67 17.71
C ASN A 70 1.03 -8.46 17.65
N LEU A 71 -0.23 -8.64 17.20
CA LEU A 71 -1.20 -7.56 17.05
C LEU A 71 -1.78 -7.11 18.40
N GLU A 72 -1.98 -8.03 19.34
CA GLU A 72 -2.52 -7.73 20.68
C GLU A 72 -1.50 -6.98 21.57
N ARG A 73 -0.20 -7.23 21.37
CA ARG A 73 0.87 -6.61 22.16
C ARG A 73 1.06 -5.12 21.88
N ALA A 74 0.59 -4.62 20.75
CA ALA A 74 0.78 -3.22 20.36
C ALA A 74 -0.08 -2.24 21.20
N GLY A 75 -1.09 -2.73 21.94
CA GLY A 75 -1.99 -1.88 22.74
C GLY A 75 -3.01 -1.10 21.90
N CYS A 76 -3.12 -1.41 20.61
CA CYS A 76 -4.11 -0.86 19.70
C CYS A 76 -5.24 -1.88 19.48
N HIS A 77 -6.40 -1.62 20.10
CA HIS A 77 -7.59 -2.46 20.01
C HIS A 77 -8.43 -2.06 18.78
N LEU A 78 -7.98 -2.46 17.59
CA LEU A 78 -8.79 -2.40 16.37
C LEU A 78 -9.75 -3.59 16.30
N ASN A 79 -10.81 -3.47 15.49
CA ASN A 79 -11.69 -4.59 15.21
C ASN A 79 -10.89 -5.83 14.78
N ALA A 80 -10.92 -6.88 15.61
CA ALA A 80 -10.11 -8.09 15.41
C ALA A 80 -10.52 -8.90 14.17
N SER A 81 -11.67 -8.58 13.55
CA SER A 81 -12.10 -9.17 12.29
C SER A 81 -11.52 -8.47 11.06
N THR A 82 -11.01 -7.24 11.21
CA THR A 82 -10.43 -6.47 10.11
C THR A 82 -8.99 -6.94 9.85
N PRO A 83 -8.65 -7.35 8.62
CA PRO A 83 -7.29 -7.80 8.30
C PRO A 83 -6.30 -6.63 8.41
N PRO A 84 -5.07 -6.85 8.91
CA PRO A 84 -4.12 -5.75 9.18
C PRO A 84 -3.58 -5.08 7.91
N LEU A 85 -3.83 -5.67 6.74
CA LEU A 85 -3.46 -5.19 5.42
C LEU A 85 -4.61 -5.50 4.45
N MET A 86 -5.00 -4.50 3.65
CA MET A 86 -6.00 -4.56 2.60
C MET A 86 -5.44 -3.95 1.31
N ILE A 87 -5.84 -4.54 0.19
CA ILE A 87 -5.48 -4.07 -1.15
C ILE A 87 -6.79 -3.88 -1.90
N VAL A 88 -7.02 -2.67 -2.41
CA VAL A 88 -8.25 -2.33 -3.13
C VAL A 88 -7.86 -1.76 -4.49
N ASP A 89 -8.12 -2.52 -5.54
CA ASP A 89 -7.97 -2.06 -6.92
C ASP A 89 -9.14 -1.16 -7.32
N ASN A 90 -8.88 -0.25 -8.26
CA ASN A 90 -9.84 0.75 -8.72
C ASN A 90 -10.47 1.49 -7.53
N PHE A 91 -9.62 1.99 -6.63
CA PHE A 91 -10.08 2.68 -5.44
C PHE A 91 -10.91 3.89 -5.88
N PHE A 92 -10.34 4.93 -6.45
CA PHE A 92 -11.16 6.02 -6.98
C PHE A 92 -11.97 5.59 -8.22
N ALA A 93 -13.01 6.35 -8.56
CA ALA A 93 -13.49 6.30 -9.93
C ALA A 93 -12.32 6.65 -10.86
N THR A 94 -12.17 5.96 -11.99
CA THR A 94 -11.01 6.14 -12.87
C THR A 94 -10.81 7.60 -13.27
N ALA A 95 -11.89 8.32 -13.55
CA ALA A 95 -11.83 9.76 -13.88
C ALA A 95 -11.23 10.59 -12.74
N ASP A 96 -11.62 10.32 -11.48
CA ASP A 96 -11.09 11.03 -10.31
C ASP A 96 -9.60 10.72 -10.10
N ALA A 97 -9.18 9.45 -10.27
CA ALA A 97 -7.77 9.06 -10.18
C ALA A 97 -6.91 9.81 -11.21
N GLU A 98 -7.39 9.90 -12.44
CA GLU A 98 -6.72 10.63 -13.52
C GLU A 98 -6.69 12.13 -13.23
N GLU A 99 -7.77 12.72 -12.72
CA GLU A 99 -7.79 14.13 -12.33
C GLU A 99 -6.73 14.44 -11.26
N ILE A 100 -6.64 13.61 -10.21
CA ILE A 100 -5.62 13.77 -9.16
C ILE A 100 -4.22 13.64 -9.75
N ARG A 101 -4.00 12.64 -10.60
CA ARG A 101 -2.70 12.43 -11.28
C ARG A 101 -2.31 13.63 -12.13
N GLU A 102 -3.20 14.09 -13.00
CA GLU A 102 -2.97 15.24 -13.88
C GLU A 102 -2.71 16.52 -13.08
N LYS A 103 -3.40 16.69 -11.96
CA LYS A 103 -3.14 17.80 -11.03
C LYS A 103 -1.72 17.74 -10.48
N ILE A 104 -1.26 16.58 -10.02
CA ILE A 104 0.12 16.40 -9.55
C ILE A 104 1.12 16.71 -10.67
N MET A 105 0.92 16.12 -11.85
CA MET A 105 1.83 16.26 -12.98
C MET A 105 1.89 17.70 -13.52
N SER A 106 0.74 18.38 -13.61
CA SER A 106 0.66 19.77 -14.02
C SER A 106 1.34 20.68 -13.01
N SER A 107 1.07 20.51 -11.71
CA SER A 107 1.73 21.27 -10.65
C SER A 107 3.24 21.01 -10.60
N TRP A 108 3.67 19.78 -10.89
CA TRP A 108 5.07 19.39 -10.98
C TRP A 108 5.76 20.02 -12.20
N ALA A 109 5.12 20.01 -13.36
CA ALA A 109 5.63 20.61 -14.60
C ALA A 109 5.73 22.15 -14.54
N GLN A 110 4.87 22.80 -13.76
CA GLN A 110 4.92 24.24 -13.50
C GLN A 110 6.06 24.65 -12.55
N GLY A 111 6.76 23.69 -11.95
CA GLY A 111 7.90 23.90 -11.08
C GLY A 111 7.65 23.45 -9.64
N VAL A 112 8.75 23.23 -8.92
CA VAL A 112 8.75 22.72 -7.55
C VAL A 112 8.11 23.66 -6.53
N ASP A 113 7.73 24.89 -6.87
CA ASP A 113 7.15 25.82 -5.89
C ASP A 113 5.82 25.35 -5.28
N ASN A 114 5.12 24.42 -5.94
CA ASN A 114 3.91 23.78 -5.43
C ASN A 114 4.18 22.58 -4.50
N PHE A 115 5.42 22.08 -4.50
CA PHE A 115 5.86 20.94 -3.71
C PHE A 115 6.99 21.33 -2.75
N GLN A 116 7.06 20.69 -1.59
CA GLN A 116 8.19 20.83 -0.70
C GLN A 116 9.14 19.66 -0.94
N LEU A 117 10.42 19.95 -1.21
CA LEU A 117 11.47 18.95 -1.14
C LEU A 117 11.59 18.50 0.33
N TYR A 118 11.41 17.21 0.57
CA TYR A 118 11.45 16.64 1.91
C TYR A 118 12.75 15.89 2.17
N ASP A 119 13.12 15.01 1.23
CA ASP A 119 14.35 14.21 1.25
C ASP A 119 14.91 14.14 -0.18
N ASP A 120 16.13 13.64 -0.37
CA ASP A 120 16.84 13.60 -1.66
C ASP A 120 15.93 13.09 -2.81
N GLY A 121 15.32 13.98 -3.59
CA GLY A 121 14.40 13.62 -4.68
C GLY A 121 12.98 13.17 -4.30
N TRP A 122 12.54 13.39 -3.05
CA TRP A 122 11.16 13.19 -2.60
C TRP A 122 10.46 14.53 -2.34
N TYR A 123 9.28 14.69 -2.96
CA TYR A 123 8.48 15.90 -2.93
C TYR A 123 7.07 15.60 -2.40
N VAL A 124 6.53 16.54 -1.62
CA VAL A 124 5.18 16.46 -1.05
C VAL A 124 4.42 17.77 -1.30
N SER A 125 3.12 17.69 -1.58
CA SER A 125 2.25 18.87 -1.74
C SER A 125 2.38 19.81 -0.53
N LYS A 126 2.68 21.09 -0.76
CA LYS A 126 2.78 22.08 0.33
C LYS A 126 1.42 22.26 1.02
N ARG A 127 1.41 22.27 2.35
CA ARG A 127 0.26 22.68 3.16
C ARG A 127 0.42 24.14 3.59
N SER A 128 -0.63 24.95 3.43
CA SER A 128 -0.61 26.36 3.87
C SER A 128 -0.64 26.47 5.40
N SER A 129 0.39 27.12 5.94
CA SER A 129 0.52 27.78 7.26
C SER A 129 -0.07 27.07 8.49
N GLY A 130 0.82 26.43 9.26
CA GLY A 130 0.54 25.98 10.62
C GLY A 130 1.62 25.14 11.32
N GLY A 131 2.83 25.01 10.76
CA GLY A 131 4.02 24.49 11.46
C GLY A 131 4.57 23.15 10.93
N TYR A 132 5.58 23.22 10.09
CA TYR A 132 6.93 22.76 10.42
C TYR A 132 7.88 23.43 9.43
N VAL A 133 8.64 24.41 9.94
CA VAL A 133 9.81 24.93 9.25
C VAL A 133 10.98 24.04 9.67
N ALA A 134 11.50 23.27 8.72
CA ALA A 134 12.85 22.73 8.78
C ALA A 134 13.49 22.82 7.40
N ALA A 135 13.70 24.04 6.92
CA ALA A 135 14.75 24.36 5.96
C ALA A 135 15.17 25.81 6.22
N SER A 136 16.36 25.98 6.79
CA SER A 136 17.02 27.28 6.95
C SER A 136 17.36 27.86 5.58
N GLY A 137 16.41 28.60 4.99
CA GLY A 137 16.57 29.34 3.75
C GLY A 137 15.68 30.58 3.75
N PRO A 138 16.08 31.67 3.06
CA PRO A 138 15.42 32.96 3.17
C PRO A 138 13.98 32.90 2.67
N SER A 139 13.09 33.49 3.48
CA SER A 139 11.65 33.55 3.33
C SER A 139 11.20 34.07 1.96
N HIS A 140 10.70 33.17 1.11
CA HIS A 140 9.76 33.53 0.06
C HIS A 140 8.34 33.32 0.59
N GLN A 141 7.54 34.39 0.60
CA GLN A 141 6.11 34.31 0.86
C GLN A 141 5.47 33.49 -0.27
N VAL A 142 5.06 32.26 0.03
CA VAL A 142 4.35 31.39 -0.90
C VAL A 142 2.87 31.77 -0.85
N THR A 143 2.34 32.24 -1.97
CA THR A 143 0.90 32.41 -2.20
C THR A 143 0.17 31.08 -2.02
N GLU A 144 -0.96 31.13 -1.32
CA GLU A 144 -1.78 30.00 -0.87
C GLU A 144 -2.12 29.01 -1.99
N SER A 145 -1.83 27.72 -1.79
CA SER A 145 -2.37 26.62 -2.58
C SER A 145 -2.91 25.55 -1.62
N GLN A 146 -4.14 25.74 -1.15
CA GLN A 146 -4.91 24.67 -0.48
C GLN A 146 -5.27 23.54 -1.45
N ASP A 147 -5.02 23.73 -2.75
CA ASP A 147 -5.56 22.89 -3.81
C ASP A 147 -4.92 21.50 -3.91
N LEU A 148 -3.74 21.26 -3.32
CA LEU A 148 -3.00 20.01 -3.55
C LEU A 148 -3.17 18.94 -2.45
N VAL A 149 -4.17 19.10 -1.57
CA VAL A 149 -4.55 18.07 -0.60
C VAL A 149 -5.87 17.44 -1.02
N HIS A 150 -5.92 16.11 -1.15
CA HIS A 150 -7.14 15.41 -1.57
C HIS A 150 -7.81 14.68 -0.40
N ARG A 151 -8.79 15.33 0.26
CA ARG A 151 -9.55 14.77 1.40
C ARG A 151 -11.05 15.10 1.36
N PRO A 152 -11.80 14.64 0.36
CA PRO A 152 -13.25 14.81 0.39
C PRO A 152 -13.83 14.03 1.57
N VAL A 153 -14.89 14.56 2.19
CA VAL A 153 -15.59 13.92 3.31
C VAL A 153 -16.08 12.51 2.95
N SER A 154 -16.40 12.27 1.67
CA SER A 154 -16.78 10.95 1.16
C SER A 154 -15.70 9.89 1.34
N LEU A 155 -14.41 10.26 1.35
CA LEU A 155 -13.32 9.31 1.63
C LEU A 155 -13.33 8.83 3.07
N GLN A 156 -13.67 9.69 4.04
CA GLN A 156 -13.75 9.29 5.44
C GLN A 156 -14.80 8.19 5.65
N ALA A 157 -15.98 8.34 5.04
CA ALA A 157 -17.03 7.33 5.07
C ALA A 157 -16.55 6.02 4.44
N ARG A 158 -15.92 6.11 3.27
CA ARG A 158 -15.40 4.93 2.57
C ARG A 158 -14.31 4.20 3.35
N PHE A 159 -13.39 4.93 3.98
CA PHE A 159 -12.39 4.31 4.86
C PHE A 159 -13.04 3.65 6.07
N SER A 160 -14.09 4.26 6.64
CA SER A 160 -14.85 3.66 7.73
C SER A 160 -15.47 2.33 7.31
N ASP A 161 -16.05 2.27 6.10
CA ASP A 161 -16.62 1.05 5.54
C ASP A 161 -15.55 -0.04 5.33
N LEU A 162 -14.36 0.33 4.84
CA LEU A 162 -13.25 -0.61 4.61
C LEU A 162 -12.71 -1.21 5.91
N VAL A 163 -12.48 -0.38 6.93
CA VAL A 163 -11.86 -0.82 8.18
C VAL A 163 -12.88 -1.41 9.16
N GLY A 164 -14.17 -1.20 8.91
CA GLY A 164 -15.26 -1.68 9.76
C GLY A 164 -15.40 -0.92 11.09
N ASP A 165 -14.74 0.24 11.20
CA ASP A 165 -14.78 1.13 12.36
C ASP A 165 -14.94 2.58 11.90
N ALA A 166 -15.58 3.41 12.72
CA ALA A 166 -15.75 4.82 12.38
C ALA A 166 -14.40 5.54 12.43
N VAL A 167 -13.99 6.12 11.30
CA VAL A 167 -12.83 7.02 11.25
C VAL A 167 -13.10 8.24 12.14
N GLU A 168 -12.15 8.57 13.00
CA GLU A 168 -12.25 9.74 13.88
C GLU A 168 -12.29 11.03 13.04
N ALA A 169 -13.23 11.92 13.37
CA ALA A 169 -13.36 13.21 12.71
C ALA A 169 -12.54 14.28 13.42
N GLY A 170 -12.25 15.38 12.73
CA GLY A 170 -11.52 16.51 13.28
C GLY A 170 -10.00 16.30 13.23
N THR A 171 -9.31 16.56 14.33
CA THR A 171 -7.84 16.67 14.37
C THR A 171 -7.11 15.43 13.88
N SER A 172 -7.60 14.22 14.14
CA SER A 172 -6.96 13.00 13.63
C SER A 172 -7.09 12.87 12.11
N TRP A 173 -8.22 13.23 11.51
CA TRP A 173 -8.34 13.28 10.05
C TRP A 173 -7.58 14.47 9.46
N ASP A 174 -7.55 15.60 10.15
CA ASP A 174 -6.94 16.81 9.59
C ASP A 174 -5.41 16.84 9.76
N GLU A 175 -4.86 16.16 10.77
CA GLU A 175 -3.47 16.33 11.21
C GLU A 175 -2.66 15.03 11.34
N ALA A 176 -3.27 13.84 11.27
CA ALA A 176 -2.51 12.59 11.30
C ALA A 176 -1.53 12.47 10.12
N GLY A 177 -0.56 11.56 10.23
CA GLY A 177 0.44 11.37 9.18
C GLY A 177 1.59 12.35 9.24
N ASP A 178 1.95 12.88 10.41
CA ASP A 178 2.79 14.10 10.49
C ASP A 178 2.23 15.22 9.60
N ARG A 179 0.89 15.35 9.58
CA ARG A 179 0.11 16.28 8.75
C ARG A 179 0.10 15.97 7.24
N TRP A 180 0.50 14.77 6.83
CA TRP A 180 0.46 14.28 5.45
C TRP A 180 -0.81 13.51 5.10
N ASN A 181 -1.85 13.51 5.95
CA ASN A 181 -3.13 12.99 5.51
C ASN A 181 -3.66 13.75 4.28
N GLY A 182 -3.93 13.02 3.20
CA GLY A 182 -4.34 13.53 1.90
C GLY A 182 -3.24 14.17 1.07
N ALA A 183 -1.97 14.06 1.49
CA ALA A 183 -0.86 14.64 0.76
C ALA A 183 -0.62 13.90 -0.56
N LEU A 184 -0.19 14.65 -1.56
CA LEU A 184 0.19 14.13 -2.88
C LEU A 184 1.71 14.13 -2.98
N HIS A 185 2.27 12.98 -3.34
CA HIS A 185 3.71 12.76 -3.36
C HIS A 185 4.22 12.54 -4.78
N VAL A 186 5.40 13.10 -5.05
CA VAL A 186 6.21 12.85 -6.25
C VAL A 186 7.57 12.35 -5.79
N LYS A 187 7.98 11.18 -6.27
CA LYS A 187 9.25 10.56 -5.90
C LYS A 187 10.04 10.19 -7.15
N VAL A 188 11.18 10.86 -7.37
CA VAL A 188 12.04 10.69 -8.55
C VAL A 188 13.18 9.68 -8.31
N LYS A 189 13.77 9.08 -9.34
CA LYS A 189 14.78 7.99 -9.26
C LYS A 189 15.95 8.25 -8.32
N GLN A 190 16.34 9.51 -8.13
CA GLN A 190 17.43 9.89 -7.22
C GLN A 190 17.09 9.64 -5.75
N SER A 191 15.80 9.46 -5.44
CA SER A 191 15.37 9.15 -4.09
C SER A 191 15.62 7.72 -3.69
N SER A 192 16.25 7.58 -2.53
CA SER A 192 16.47 6.32 -1.85
C SER A 192 15.14 5.63 -1.51
N SER A 193 15.18 4.33 -1.23
CA SER A 193 14.08 3.68 -0.52
C SER A 193 13.86 4.37 0.82
N THR A 194 12.61 4.49 1.27
CA THR A 194 12.40 5.00 2.63
C THR A 194 12.96 4.02 3.65
N ALA A 195 13.33 4.52 4.83
CA ALA A 195 13.63 3.66 5.98
C ALA A 195 12.50 2.65 6.22
N ILE A 196 12.83 1.51 6.84
CA ILE A 196 11.81 0.59 7.37
C ILE A 196 11.26 1.27 8.64
N HIS A 197 9.94 1.49 8.71
CA HIS A 197 9.33 2.24 9.81
C HIS A 197 7.88 1.82 10.09
N SER A 198 7.32 2.40 11.15
CA SER A 198 5.89 2.33 11.51
C SER A 198 5.39 3.74 11.85
N HIS A 199 4.13 4.03 11.52
CA HIS A 199 3.46 5.32 11.77
C HIS A 199 2.72 5.36 13.13
N PHE A 200 2.85 4.32 13.96
CA PHE A 200 2.17 4.24 15.25
C PHE A 200 2.92 5.01 16.36
N HIS A 201 2.75 6.34 16.40
CA HIS A 201 3.25 7.21 17.47
C HIS A 201 2.39 8.45 17.69
N GLU A 202 2.66 9.17 18.78
CA GLU A 202 1.82 10.27 19.26
C GLU A 202 1.66 11.44 18.28
N ASP A 203 2.71 11.75 17.51
CA ASP A 203 2.68 12.85 16.53
C ASP A 203 2.11 12.45 15.16
N ASP A 204 1.75 11.17 14.99
CA ASP A 204 1.40 10.60 13.69
C ASP A 204 0.02 9.91 13.74
N VAL A 205 -0.04 8.59 13.82
CA VAL A 205 -1.30 7.84 13.96
C VAL A 205 -1.33 7.17 15.33
N ASP A 206 -2.34 7.49 16.15
CA ASP A 206 -2.56 6.88 17.45
C ASP A 206 -3.65 5.81 17.36
N CYS A 207 -3.22 4.59 17.04
CA CYS A 207 -4.08 3.42 16.80
C CYS A 207 -5.02 3.59 15.60
N GLY A 208 -4.46 3.41 14.41
CA GLY A 208 -5.18 3.64 13.16
C GLY A 208 -4.53 3.02 11.95
N TRP A 209 -4.76 3.66 10.81
CA TRP A 209 -4.47 3.12 9.49
C TRP A 209 -3.69 4.11 8.63
N VAL A 210 -2.92 3.53 7.72
CA VAL A 210 -2.15 4.20 6.69
C VAL A 210 -2.62 3.67 5.34
N GLY A 211 -3.12 4.56 4.51
CA GLY A 211 -3.51 4.31 3.13
C GLY A 211 -2.51 4.93 2.17
N LEU A 212 -2.14 4.19 1.13
CA LEU A 212 -1.35 4.71 0.01
C LEU A 212 -2.07 4.35 -1.29
N VAL A 213 -2.41 5.34 -2.11
CA VAL A 213 -2.99 5.13 -3.44
C VAL A 213 -1.95 5.41 -4.49
N TYR A 214 -1.61 4.42 -5.31
CA TYR A 214 -0.67 4.60 -6.42
C TYR A 214 -1.34 5.35 -7.58
N LEU A 215 -0.62 6.33 -8.13
CA LEU A 215 -1.12 7.21 -9.19
C LEU A 215 -0.19 7.26 -10.41
N THR A 216 0.90 6.48 -10.43
CA THR A 216 1.76 6.32 -11.61
C THR A 216 1.17 5.31 -12.57
N HIS A 217 1.10 5.65 -13.86
CA HIS A 217 0.74 4.67 -14.88
C HIS A 217 1.90 3.71 -15.12
N HIS A 218 1.57 2.44 -15.38
CA HIS A 218 2.54 1.42 -15.81
C HIS A 218 3.83 1.35 -14.97
N ALA A 219 3.74 1.59 -13.66
CA ALA A 219 4.91 1.54 -12.80
C ALA A 219 5.56 0.15 -12.84
N PRO A 220 6.91 0.05 -12.82
CA PRO A 220 7.57 -1.24 -12.94
C PRO A 220 7.21 -2.18 -11.79
N ALA A 221 7.09 -3.47 -12.11
CA ALA A 221 6.89 -4.53 -11.13
C ALA A 221 7.99 -4.52 -10.06
N GLY A 222 7.62 -4.90 -8.83
CA GLY A 222 8.54 -4.92 -7.68
C GLY A 222 8.87 -3.56 -7.06
N LEU A 223 8.33 -2.43 -7.56
CA LEU A 223 8.62 -1.07 -7.06
C LEU A 223 7.45 -0.42 -6.29
N GLY A 224 6.94 -1.07 -5.25
CA GLY A 224 5.86 -0.52 -4.42
C GLY A 224 6.17 -0.49 -2.93
N THR A 225 5.16 -0.75 -2.11
CA THR A 225 5.25 -0.77 -0.65
C THR A 225 5.65 -2.18 -0.21
N SER A 226 6.75 -2.25 0.54
CA SER A 226 7.28 -3.48 1.10
C SER A 226 6.97 -3.57 2.58
N PHE A 227 6.58 -4.76 3.03
CA PHE A 227 6.33 -5.06 4.44
C PHE A 227 7.42 -5.98 4.99
N TRP A 228 7.79 -5.74 6.25
CA TRP A 228 9.00 -6.32 6.83
C TRP A 228 8.71 -6.97 8.18
N MET A 229 9.61 -7.86 8.57
CA MET A 229 9.63 -8.51 9.86
C MET A 229 11.06 -8.53 10.38
N GLU A 230 11.26 -8.24 11.65
CA GLU A 230 12.56 -8.44 12.30
C GLU A 230 12.94 -9.93 12.26
N ALA A 231 14.11 -10.24 11.72
CA ALA A 231 14.53 -11.61 11.46
C ALA A 231 14.72 -12.42 12.76
N ARG A 232 15.18 -11.77 13.84
CA ARG A 232 15.47 -12.40 15.14
C ARG A 232 14.22 -12.59 15.99
N SER A 233 13.43 -11.53 16.16
CA SER A 233 12.26 -11.52 17.05
C SER A 233 11.00 -12.06 16.36
N LYS A 234 11.00 -12.14 15.03
CA LYS A 234 9.82 -12.47 14.20
C LYS A 234 8.65 -11.50 14.41
N VAL A 235 9.00 -10.24 14.71
CA VAL A 235 8.04 -9.15 14.93
C VAL A 235 7.92 -8.31 13.67
N ALA A 236 6.69 -8.20 13.15
CA ALA A 236 6.34 -7.35 12.01
C ALA A 236 5.52 -6.11 12.41
N VAL A 237 5.09 -6.07 13.68
CA VAL A 237 4.23 -5.04 14.26
C VAL A 237 4.99 -4.38 15.41
N LYS A 238 5.03 -3.06 15.46
CA LYS A 238 5.70 -2.33 16.54
C LYS A 238 4.71 -1.86 17.60
N PRO A 239 5.12 -1.83 18.88
CA PRO A 239 4.35 -1.10 19.87
C PRO A 239 4.36 0.40 19.52
N ARG A 240 3.54 1.20 20.20
CA ARG A 240 3.57 2.66 20.04
C ARG A 240 4.99 3.21 20.25
N GLY A 241 5.50 3.98 19.29
CA GLY A 241 6.82 4.60 19.34
C GLY A 241 7.39 4.96 17.97
N ARG A 242 8.50 5.72 17.97
CA ARG A 242 9.22 6.10 16.74
C ARG A 242 10.22 5.01 16.36
N PHE A 243 9.93 4.26 15.30
CA PHE A 243 10.81 3.20 14.78
C PHE A 243 11.21 3.53 13.35
N PHE A 244 12.50 3.79 13.12
CA PHE A 244 13.07 4.08 11.81
C PHE A 244 14.40 3.33 11.67
N TYR A 245 14.52 2.55 10.58
CA TYR A 245 15.71 1.76 10.28
C TYR A 245 16.17 2.05 8.85
N ASP A 246 17.34 2.69 8.72
CA ASP A 246 17.92 3.07 7.42
C ASP A 246 18.56 1.89 6.68
N SER A 247 18.66 0.73 7.33
CA SER A 247 19.21 -0.51 6.78
C SER A 247 18.20 -1.65 6.88
N ALA A 248 18.19 -2.51 5.87
CA ALA A 248 17.44 -3.76 5.88
C ALA A 248 18.17 -4.90 6.61
N GLU A 249 19.39 -4.67 7.11
CA GLU A 249 20.13 -5.66 7.89
C GLU A 249 19.32 -6.07 9.15
N GLY A 250 19.17 -7.37 9.36
CA GLY A 250 18.36 -7.90 10.46
C GLY A 250 16.85 -7.94 10.18
N PHE A 251 16.40 -7.57 8.98
CA PHE A 251 15.01 -7.66 8.55
C PHE A 251 14.80 -8.69 7.43
N GLN A 252 13.64 -9.33 7.46
CA GLN A 252 13.12 -10.19 6.41
C GLN A 252 11.97 -9.45 5.72
N LYS A 253 12.09 -9.26 4.40
CA LYS A 253 10.99 -8.77 3.58
C LYS A 253 9.91 -9.86 3.49
N LEU A 254 8.70 -9.53 3.91
CA LEU A 254 7.56 -10.45 3.89
C LEU A 254 6.84 -10.40 2.55
N LEU A 255 6.58 -9.18 2.07
CA LEU A 255 5.69 -8.92 0.95
C LEU A 255 6.09 -7.62 0.26
N VAL A 256 5.86 -7.55 -1.05
CA VAL A 256 5.89 -6.32 -1.84
C VAL A 256 4.55 -6.19 -2.55
N ILE A 257 3.87 -5.06 -2.35
CA ILE A 257 2.66 -4.74 -3.09
C ILE A 257 3.03 -3.90 -4.28
N GLU A 258 2.74 -4.40 -5.48
CA GLU A 258 3.08 -3.72 -6.72
C GLU A 258 2.31 -2.40 -6.91
N PRO A 259 2.95 -1.38 -7.51
CA PRO A 259 2.38 -0.06 -7.74
C PRO A 259 1.40 -0.05 -8.92
N VAL A 260 0.25 -0.72 -8.79
CA VAL A 260 -0.80 -0.69 -9.82
C VAL A 260 -1.56 0.63 -9.75
N PHE A 261 -1.75 1.31 -10.89
CA PHE A 261 -2.50 2.57 -10.93
C PHE A 261 -3.88 2.42 -10.28
N ASN A 262 -4.24 3.39 -9.43
CA ASN A 262 -5.49 3.44 -8.67
C ASN A 262 -5.70 2.26 -7.70
N ARG A 263 -4.61 1.61 -7.27
CA ARG A 263 -4.62 0.65 -6.16
C ARG A 263 -4.36 1.34 -4.84
N LEU A 264 -5.27 1.16 -3.88
CA LEU A 264 -5.07 1.48 -2.48
C LEU A 264 -4.37 0.30 -1.78
N VAL A 265 -3.29 0.61 -1.05
CA VAL A 265 -2.69 -0.24 -0.04
C VAL A 265 -3.03 0.36 1.32
N LEU A 266 -3.91 -0.31 2.07
CA LEU A 266 -4.39 0.16 3.36
C LEU A 266 -3.90 -0.80 4.45
N HIS A 267 -3.14 -0.32 5.42
CA HIS A 267 -2.54 -1.16 6.44
C HIS A 267 -2.56 -0.50 7.81
N ARG A 268 -2.46 -1.29 8.88
CA ARG A 268 -2.34 -0.75 10.23
C ARG A 268 -1.07 0.10 10.36
N ALA A 269 -1.16 1.19 11.11
CA ALA A 269 -0.04 2.11 11.32
C ALA A 269 1.15 1.48 12.06
N ASP A 270 0.92 0.38 12.78
CA ASP A 270 1.94 -0.34 13.54
C ASP A 270 2.73 -1.36 12.73
N LEU A 271 2.39 -1.57 11.45
CA LEU A 271 3.12 -2.48 10.58
C LEU A 271 4.44 -1.87 10.09
N LEU A 272 5.51 -2.67 10.17
CA LEU A 272 6.80 -2.33 9.58
C LEU A 272 6.71 -2.35 8.06
N HIS A 273 6.96 -1.20 7.45
CA HIS A 273 6.88 -1.03 6.01
C HIS A 273 7.94 -0.06 5.48
N SER A 274 8.16 -0.08 4.18
CA SER A 274 9.03 0.84 3.46
C SER A 274 8.54 1.02 2.02
N GLY A 275 8.57 2.26 1.52
CA GLY A 275 8.31 2.59 0.15
C GLY A 275 9.56 2.43 -0.72
N SER A 276 9.38 1.82 -1.90
CA SER A 276 10.42 1.70 -2.92
C SER A 276 11.03 3.05 -3.35
N PRO A 277 12.21 3.03 -3.98
CA PRO A 277 12.80 4.21 -4.64
C PRO A 277 11.83 4.90 -5.61
N GLY A 278 12.15 6.12 -6.00
CA GLY A 278 11.38 6.84 -7.02
C GLY A 278 11.57 6.29 -8.44
N LEU A 279 10.77 6.81 -9.36
CA LEU A 279 10.83 6.52 -10.79
C LEU A 279 11.20 7.79 -11.55
N GLY A 280 11.74 7.65 -12.76
CA GLY A 280 12.10 8.80 -13.59
C GLY A 280 13.30 9.60 -13.08
N ALA A 281 14.32 9.80 -13.91
CA ALA A 281 15.49 10.61 -13.56
C ALA A 281 15.25 12.12 -13.69
N GLN A 282 14.23 12.53 -14.45
CA GLN A 282 13.95 13.93 -14.81
C GLN A 282 12.43 14.17 -14.88
N MET A 283 12.01 15.45 -14.92
CA MET A 283 10.60 15.83 -15.05
C MET A 283 9.92 15.30 -16.32
N SER A 284 10.69 14.96 -17.35
CA SER A 284 10.20 14.37 -18.60
C SER A 284 9.89 12.88 -18.51
N GLU A 285 10.35 12.20 -17.45
CA GLU A 285 10.08 10.79 -17.20
C GLU A 285 8.99 10.67 -16.14
N GLU A 286 8.15 9.63 -16.22
CA GLU A 286 7.04 9.47 -15.29
C GLU A 286 7.57 9.14 -13.87
N PRO A 287 7.32 10.01 -12.88
CA PRO A 287 7.80 9.79 -11.52
C PRO A 287 6.90 8.81 -10.77
N ARG A 288 7.32 8.41 -9.57
CA ARG A 288 6.44 7.66 -8.67
C ARG A 288 5.48 8.64 -7.98
N LEU A 289 4.20 8.49 -8.27
CA LEU A 289 3.10 9.32 -7.80
C LEU A 289 2.23 8.51 -6.86
N PHE A 290 1.88 9.09 -5.73
CA PHE A 290 0.94 8.48 -4.80
C PHE A 290 0.29 9.50 -3.89
N ALA A 291 -0.91 9.18 -3.42
CA ALA A 291 -1.59 9.92 -2.35
C ALA A 291 -1.50 9.12 -1.05
N THR A 292 -1.26 9.78 0.08
CA THR A 292 -1.24 9.14 1.40
C THR A 292 -2.45 9.54 2.23
N TYR A 293 -2.90 8.60 3.05
CA TYR A 293 -4.01 8.79 3.96
C TYR A 293 -3.63 8.25 5.34
N PHE A 294 -3.89 9.02 6.39
CA PHE A 294 -3.56 8.66 7.76
C PHE A 294 -4.77 8.98 8.62
N PHE A 295 -5.22 8.01 9.41
CA PHE A 295 -6.40 8.23 10.23
C PHE A 295 -6.49 7.26 11.40
N ASN A 296 -6.98 7.78 12.53
CA ASN A 296 -7.40 6.98 13.67
C ASN A 296 -8.83 6.48 13.46
N VAL A 297 -9.17 5.40 14.15
CA VAL A 297 -10.56 4.93 14.26
C VAL A 297 -11.00 4.98 15.71
N LYS A 298 -12.30 5.18 15.94
CA LYS A 298 -12.83 5.20 17.31
C LYS A 298 -12.63 3.83 17.95
N SER A 299 -11.75 3.75 18.94
CA SER A 299 -11.53 2.50 19.69
C SER A 299 -12.81 2.11 20.43
N HIS A 300 -13.28 0.87 20.25
CA HIS A 300 -14.30 0.29 21.13
C HIS A 300 -13.63 -0.04 22.47
N ARG A 301 -13.73 0.87 23.44
CA ARG A 301 -13.37 0.59 24.84
C ARG A 301 -14.51 -0.10 25.58
#